data_AF-A0A2M6W391-F1
#
_entry.id   AF-A0A2M6W391-F1
#
_cell.length_a   1.000
_cell.length_b   1.000
_cell.length_c   1.000
_cell.angle_alpha   90.00
_cell.angle_beta   90.00
_cell.angle_gamma   90.00
#
_symmetry.space_group_name_H-M   'P 1'
#
loop_
_entity.id
_entity.type
_entity.pdbx_description
1 polymer ?
#
loop_
_entity_poly.entity_id
_entity_poly.type
_entity_poly.pdbx_seq_one_letter_code
_entity_poly.pdbx_strand_id
1 'polypeptide(L)'
;MTNPTHTLKQKMLELTKLFRIERSLFQKLVIIYKYIRLLHRDPLAKNILQKIFDETAKTVGKTNADCFDENEFLDVKGEAIFSKEFWTYYSNLETIHGNMKRLKKCDLSDKSLYDKLCRLFSKPYSKKMFELSFEVVNSEVFERLDHESFCLEKEADNKTWFDEPNSFLYIKGKRIKINERMEITNFHKLLKHIFVSNKDNIGDDFYYAEIAEDEFHELEYKNWKKYHNACFNLNKKIAKKIGINDFLLFNTGKKGRVNINKKYL
;
A
#
# COMPACT_ATOMS: atom_id res chain seq x y z
N MET A 1 7.81 -8.48 -4.38
CA MET A 1 7.98 -7.12 -3.81
C MET A 1 7.43 -7.13 -2.40
N THR A 2 8.14 -6.60 -1.40
CA THR A 2 7.61 -6.44 -0.03
C THR A 2 6.47 -5.42 -0.04
N ASN A 3 5.31 -5.78 0.52
CA ASN A 3 4.15 -4.90 0.63
C ASN A 3 4.59 -3.57 1.31
N PRO A 4 4.49 -2.41 0.63
CA PRO A 4 4.89 -1.11 1.18
C PRO A 4 4.29 -0.81 2.55
N THR A 5 3.03 -1.24 2.78
CA THR A 5 2.35 -1.09 4.07
C THR A 5 3.03 -1.92 5.17
N HIS A 6 3.44 -3.16 4.86
CA HIS A 6 4.16 -4.01 5.81
C HIS A 6 5.49 -3.36 6.24
N THR A 7 6.24 -2.79 5.29
CA THR A 7 7.51 -2.11 5.58
C THR A 7 7.32 -0.87 6.47
N LEU A 8 6.27 -0.07 6.23
CA LEU A 8 5.96 1.08 7.06
C LEU A 8 5.54 0.65 8.48
N LYS A 9 4.62 -0.32 8.59
CA LYS A 9 4.16 -0.86 9.87
C LYS A 9 5.30 -1.43 10.71
N GLN A 10 6.26 -2.12 10.09
CA GLN A 10 7.43 -2.64 10.79
C GLN A 10 8.26 -1.51 11.42
N LYS A 11 8.53 -0.43 10.66
CA LYS A 11 9.27 0.73 11.18
C LYS A 11 8.52 1.43 12.32
N MET A 12 7.20 1.56 12.21
CA MET A 12 6.37 2.10 13.29
C MET A 12 6.44 1.22 14.55
N LEU A 13 6.31 -0.10 14.41
CA LEU A 13 6.43 -1.05 15.53
C LEU A 13 7.79 -1.00 16.21
N GLU A 14 8.88 -0.87 15.44
CA GLU A 14 10.23 -0.70 16.00
C GLU A 14 10.32 0.57 16.85
N LEU A 15 9.82 1.70 16.37
CA LEU A 15 9.79 2.95 17.12
C LEU A 15 8.90 2.86 18.36
N THR A 16 7.74 2.22 18.28
CA THR A 16 6.84 2.00 19.41
C THR A 16 7.48 1.12 20.48
N LYS A 17 8.18 0.05 20.08
CA LYS A 17 8.93 -0.80 21.02
C LYS A 17 10.02 -0.01 21.72
N LEU A 18 10.83 0.74 20.98
CA LEU A 18 11.88 1.60 21.54
C LEU A 18 11.28 2.62 22.52
N PHE A 19 10.16 3.26 22.16
CA PHE A 19 9.51 4.27 22.99
C PHE A 19 9.04 3.71 24.35
N ARG A 20 8.52 2.48 24.36
CA ARG A 20 8.02 1.80 25.56
C ARG A 20 9.12 1.39 26.53
N ILE A 21 10.24 0.88 26.02
CA ILE A 21 11.35 0.39 26.88
C ILE A 21 12.27 1.52 27.37
N GLU A 22 12.31 2.65 26.65
CA GLU A 22 13.21 3.75 26.96
C GLU A 22 12.84 4.47 28.27
N ARG A 23 13.85 4.72 29.11
CA ARG A 23 13.69 5.40 30.40
C ARG A 23 14.10 6.87 30.33
N SER A 24 15.02 7.21 29.42
CA SER A 24 15.48 8.57 29.22
C SER A 24 14.44 9.41 28.48
N LEU A 25 13.97 10.48 29.12
CA LEU A 25 13.05 11.44 28.49
C LEU A 25 13.61 11.98 27.18
N PHE A 26 14.91 12.30 27.15
CA PHE A 26 15.56 12.80 25.94
C PHE A 26 15.51 11.80 24.79
N GLN A 27 15.80 10.53 25.07
CA GLN A 27 15.72 9.49 24.04
C GLN A 27 14.27 9.28 23.57
N LYS A 28 13.28 9.37 24.46
CA LYS A 28 11.87 9.37 24.05
C LYS A 28 11.54 10.54 23.10
N LEU A 29 12.06 11.75 23.35
CA LEU A 29 11.92 12.90 22.45
C LEU A 29 12.60 12.65 21.09
N VAL A 30 13.77 12.01 21.08
CA VAL A 30 14.46 11.60 19.84
C VAL A 30 13.62 10.59 19.04
N ILE A 31 12.99 9.63 19.71
CA ILE A 31 12.12 8.63 19.08
C ILE A 31 10.91 9.31 18.43
N ILE A 32 10.25 10.25 19.10
CA ILE A 32 9.14 11.03 18.52
C ILE A 32 9.61 11.84 17.31
N TYR A 33 10.77 12.49 17.42
CA TYR A 33 11.35 13.20 16.29
C TYR A 33 11.53 12.29 15.07
N LYS A 34 12.03 11.06 15.28
CA LYS A 34 12.18 10.06 14.20
C LYS A 34 10.81 9.58 13.68
N TYR A 35 9.85 9.38 14.56
CA TYR A 35 8.50 8.93 14.24
C TYR A 35 7.72 9.93 13.38
N ILE A 36 7.64 11.19 13.81
CA ILE A 36 6.98 12.25 13.02
C ILE A 36 7.70 12.44 11.67
N ARG A 37 9.03 12.40 11.66
CA ARG A 37 9.80 12.45 10.42
C ARG A 37 9.51 11.27 9.49
N LEU A 38 9.22 10.08 10.02
CA LEU A 38 8.79 8.93 9.23
C LEU A 38 7.43 9.21 8.59
N LEU A 39 6.45 9.65 9.39
CA LEU A 39 5.10 9.98 8.90
C LEU A 39 5.13 11.08 7.81
N HIS A 40 5.99 12.08 7.96
CA HIS A 40 6.15 13.17 6.97
C HIS A 40 6.97 12.82 5.74
N ARG A 41 7.65 11.67 5.69
CA ARG A 41 8.50 11.30 4.56
C ARG A 41 7.92 10.16 3.76
N ASP A 42 7.26 9.23 4.43
CA ASP A 42 6.67 8.08 3.78
C ASP A 42 5.40 8.48 3.01
N PRO A 43 5.31 8.22 1.69
CA PRO A 43 4.15 8.61 0.89
C PRO A 43 2.83 8.00 1.37
N LEU A 44 2.85 6.76 1.89
CA LEU A 44 1.65 6.10 2.38
C LEU A 44 1.20 6.73 3.69
N ALA A 45 2.13 6.98 4.62
CA ALA A 45 1.80 7.67 5.86
C ALA A 45 1.20 9.06 5.62
N LYS A 46 1.73 9.81 4.64
CA LYS A 46 1.15 11.11 4.23
C LYS A 46 -0.28 10.96 3.72
N ASN A 47 -0.55 9.97 2.88
CA ASN A 47 -1.87 9.72 2.34
C ASN A 47 -2.87 9.41 3.48
N ILE A 48 -2.48 8.56 4.42
CA ILE A 48 -3.28 8.26 5.62
C ILE A 48 -3.58 9.54 6.41
N LEU A 49 -2.56 10.36 6.71
CA LEU A 49 -2.76 11.62 7.44
C LEU A 49 -3.68 12.59 6.69
N GLN A 50 -3.59 12.65 5.36
CA GLN A 50 -4.48 13.46 4.54
C GLN A 50 -5.91 12.94 4.58
N LYS A 51 -6.13 11.62 4.52
CA LYS A 51 -7.47 11.03 4.66
C LYS A 51 -8.09 11.35 6.01
N ILE A 52 -7.33 11.21 7.10
CA ILE A 52 -7.78 11.59 8.44
C ILE A 52 -8.16 13.08 8.46
N PHE A 53 -7.38 13.95 7.82
CA PHE A 53 -7.67 15.39 7.72
C PHE A 53 -8.96 15.65 6.96
N ASP A 54 -9.11 15.07 5.77
CA ASP A 54 -10.28 15.26 4.90
C ASP A 54 -11.57 14.79 5.57
N GLU A 55 -11.51 13.70 6.34
CA GLU A 55 -12.63 13.22 7.16
C GLU A 55 -12.97 14.18 8.29
N THR A 56 -11.95 14.66 9.03
CA THR A 56 -12.12 15.66 10.10
C THR A 56 -12.77 16.95 9.56
N ALA A 57 -12.34 17.41 8.37
CA ALA A 57 -12.87 18.61 7.76
C ALA A 57 -14.36 18.47 7.38
N LYS A 58 -14.78 17.27 6.94
CA LYS A 58 -16.18 16.97 6.61
C LYS A 58 -17.09 16.95 7.84
N THR A 59 -16.60 16.50 9.00
CA THR A 59 -17.37 16.50 10.27
C THR A 59 -17.44 17.88 10.91
N VAL A 60 -16.36 18.67 10.87
CA VAL A 60 -16.36 20.06 11.36
C VAL A 60 -17.27 20.96 10.51
N GLY A 61 -17.35 20.72 9.19
CA GLY A 61 -18.30 21.43 8.32
C GLY A 61 -19.78 21.07 8.56
N LYS A 62 -20.08 19.99 9.27
CA LYS A 62 -21.45 19.52 9.58
C LYS A 62 -21.97 19.93 10.97
N THR A 63 -21.13 20.46 11.86
CA THR A 63 -21.46 20.75 13.27
C THR A 63 -21.96 22.16 13.55
N ASN A 64 -22.42 22.91 12.53
CA ASN A 64 -23.12 24.19 12.70
C ASN A 64 -24.65 24.03 12.87
N ALA A 65 -25.15 22.84 13.20
CA ALA A 65 -26.51 22.64 13.67
C ALA A 65 -26.44 22.20 15.13
N ASP A 66 -26.94 23.05 16.03
CA ASP A 66 -27.01 22.81 17.46
C ASP A 66 -27.70 21.46 17.75
N CYS A 67 -26.92 20.45 18.13
CA CYS A 67 -27.45 19.14 18.52
C CYS A 67 -27.76 19.18 20.03
N PHE A 68 -29.05 19.28 20.35
CA PHE A 68 -29.62 19.27 21.71
C PHE A 68 -30.30 17.94 22.06
N ASP A 69 -29.95 16.83 21.40
CA ASP A 69 -30.52 15.50 21.67
C ASP A 69 -29.45 14.54 22.22
N GLU A 70 -29.68 14.06 23.45
CA GLU A 70 -28.83 13.13 24.18
C GLU A 70 -28.73 11.76 23.48
N ASN A 71 -29.75 11.39 22.68
CA ASN A 71 -29.74 10.16 21.89
C ASN A 71 -28.95 10.32 20.57
N GLU A 72 -28.93 11.50 19.95
CA GLU A 72 -28.02 11.78 18.83
C GLU A 72 -26.56 11.80 19.32
N PHE A 73 -26.28 12.35 20.51
CA PHE A 73 -24.93 12.35 21.09
C PHE A 73 -24.37 10.92 21.31
N LEU A 74 -25.24 9.98 21.69
CA LEU A 74 -24.87 8.58 21.90
C LEU A 74 -24.79 7.76 20.59
N ASP A 75 -25.42 8.22 19.50
CA ASP A 75 -25.34 7.61 18.16
C ASP A 75 -24.31 8.30 17.23
N VAL A 76 -23.59 9.32 17.73
CA VAL A 76 -22.28 9.73 17.19
C VAL A 76 -21.30 8.58 17.47
N LYS A 77 -21.42 7.51 16.70
CA LYS A 77 -20.45 6.41 16.60
C LYS A 77 -19.06 7.02 16.55
N GLY A 78 -18.14 6.46 17.33
CA GLY A 78 -16.82 7.02 17.68
C GLY A 78 -15.94 7.62 16.56
N GLU A 79 -16.30 7.48 15.29
CA GLU A 79 -15.66 8.12 14.13
C GLU A 79 -15.50 9.64 14.25
N ALA A 80 -16.45 10.38 14.84
CA ALA A 80 -16.32 11.83 14.98
C ALA A 80 -15.40 12.24 16.16
N ILE A 81 -15.41 11.46 17.25
CA ILE A 81 -14.65 11.70 18.48
C ILE A 81 -13.16 11.38 18.30
N PHE A 82 -12.77 10.52 17.36
CA PHE A 82 -11.33 10.28 17.13
C PHE A 82 -10.65 11.39 16.33
N SER A 83 -11.40 12.13 15.51
CA SER A 83 -10.81 13.07 14.54
C SER A 83 -10.22 14.34 15.18
N LYS A 84 -10.93 15.01 16.10
CA LYS A 84 -10.48 16.25 16.76
C LYS A 84 -9.43 15.97 17.84
N GLU A 85 -9.61 14.88 18.57
CA GLU A 85 -8.69 14.37 19.58
C GLU A 85 -7.37 13.95 18.92
N PHE A 86 -7.42 13.24 17.78
CA PHE A 86 -6.23 12.88 17.01
C PHE A 86 -5.37 14.09 16.69
N TRP A 87 -5.96 15.18 16.14
CA TRP A 87 -5.19 16.37 15.80
C TRP A 87 -4.62 17.10 17.02
N THR A 88 -5.29 17.03 18.16
CA THR A 88 -4.77 17.56 19.43
C THR A 88 -3.50 16.81 19.85
N TYR A 89 -3.54 15.48 19.84
CA TYR A 89 -2.40 14.64 20.18
C TYR A 89 -1.29 14.71 19.12
N TYR A 90 -1.64 14.77 17.84
CA TYR A 90 -0.71 14.95 16.73
C TYR A 90 0.03 16.28 16.81
N SER A 91 -0.68 17.38 17.13
CA SER A 91 -0.08 18.72 17.32
C SER A 91 0.95 18.75 18.45
N ASN A 92 0.71 17.98 19.53
CA ASN A 92 1.70 17.83 20.60
C ASN A 92 3.00 17.17 20.09
N LEU A 93 2.87 16.09 19.30
CA LEU A 93 4.02 15.41 18.72
C LEU A 93 4.75 16.28 17.68
N GLU A 94 4.02 17.05 16.86
CA GLU A 94 4.56 18.03 15.92
C GLU A 94 5.37 19.11 16.63
N THR A 95 4.86 19.63 17.75
CA THR A 95 5.55 20.63 18.56
C THR A 95 6.88 20.08 19.07
N ILE A 96 6.90 18.82 19.53
CA ILE A 96 8.13 18.12 19.94
C ILE A 96 9.08 17.98 18.76
N HIS A 97 8.60 17.50 17.61
CA HIS A 97 9.40 17.35 16.41
C HIS A 97 10.03 18.67 15.95
N GLY A 98 9.26 19.76 15.94
CA GLY A 98 9.74 21.10 15.60
C GLY A 98 10.85 21.59 16.55
N ASN A 99 10.66 21.40 17.85
CA ASN A 99 11.64 21.77 18.86
C ASN A 99 12.93 20.92 18.76
N MET A 100 12.81 19.60 18.57
CA MET A 100 13.95 18.71 18.38
C MET A 100 14.70 19.01 17.06
N LYS A 101 13.98 19.40 16.00
CA LYS A 101 14.56 19.87 14.74
C LYS A 101 15.38 21.15 14.93
N ARG A 102 14.91 22.08 15.76
CA ARG A 102 15.67 23.30 16.15
C ARG A 102 16.90 22.94 16.97
N LEU A 103 16.75 22.11 18.00
CA LEU A 103 17.87 21.64 18.83
C LEU A 103 18.98 20.99 18.00
N LYS A 104 18.61 20.17 17.01
CA LYS A 104 19.55 19.53 16.08
C LYS A 104 20.31 20.52 15.19
N LYS A 105 19.74 21.69 14.89
CA LYS A 105 20.39 22.73 14.05
C LYS A 105 21.33 23.64 14.83
N CYS A 106 21.13 23.79 16.14
CA CYS A 106 21.88 24.74 16.97
C CYS A 106 23.09 24.12 17.68
N ASP A 107 23.54 22.90 17.31
CA ASP A 107 24.67 22.17 17.91
C ASP A 107 24.76 22.33 19.45
N LEU A 108 23.72 21.87 20.17
CA LEU A 108 23.63 21.72 21.64
C LEU A 108 24.04 22.92 22.53
N SER A 109 24.46 24.05 21.95
CA SER A 109 25.00 25.20 22.66
C SER A 109 23.91 26.01 23.38
N ASP A 110 22.65 25.83 22.99
CA ASP A 110 21.50 26.43 23.64
C ASP A 110 20.92 25.53 24.74
N LYS A 111 21.67 25.42 25.86
CA LYS A 111 21.27 24.71 27.09
C LYS A 111 19.87 25.14 27.57
N SER A 112 19.49 26.39 27.30
CA SER A 112 18.17 26.94 27.68
C SER A 112 17.00 26.26 26.96
N LEU A 113 17.17 25.87 25.70
CA LEU A 113 16.12 25.25 24.88
C LEU A 113 15.91 23.79 25.28
N TYR A 114 17.00 23.08 25.59
CA TYR A 114 16.95 21.74 26.18
C TYR A 114 16.27 21.75 27.56
N ASP A 115 16.66 22.67 28.44
CA ASP A 115 16.08 22.76 29.78
C ASP A 115 14.59 23.12 29.74
N LYS A 116 14.16 23.99 28.82
CA LYS A 116 12.74 24.29 28.58
C LYS A 116 11.96 23.07 28.11
N LEU A 117 12.51 22.28 27.18
CA LEU A 117 11.90 21.03 26.72
C LEU A 117 11.76 20.02 27.86
N CYS A 118 12.84 19.79 28.61
CA CYS A 118 12.82 18.89 29.76
C CYS A 118 11.80 19.34 30.81
N ARG A 119 11.71 20.65 31.12
CA ARG A 119 10.74 21.20 32.07
C ARG A 119 9.28 21.06 31.61
N LEU A 120 9.01 21.20 30.32
CA LEU A 120 7.66 21.03 29.75
C LEU A 120 7.15 19.60 29.92
N PHE A 121 8.04 18.61 29.83
CA PHE A 121 7.67 17.19 29.87
C PHE A 121 8.01 16.46 31.18
N SER A 122 8.73 17.10 32.11
CA SER A 122 9.08 16.53 33.42
C SER A 122 7.95 16.59 34.45
N LYS A 123 6.82 17.25 34.17
CA LYS A 123 5.67 17.26 35.08
C LYS A 123 4.92 15.92 35.01
N PRO A 124 4.34 15.42 36.12
CA PRO A 124 3.65 14.11 36.13
C PRO A 124 2.51 14.02 35.09
N TYR A 125 1.74 15.10 34.93
CA TYR A 125 0.67 15.19 33.94
C TYR A 125 1.19 15.27 32.50
N SER A 126 2.31 15.93 32.26
CA SER A 126 2.92 16.02 30.92
C SER A 126 3.50 14.70 30.47
N LYS A 127 4.01 13.85 31.38
CA LYS A 127 4.50 12.51 31.04
C LYS A 127 3.38 11.58 30.56
N LYS A 128 2.24 11.58 31.25
CA LYS A 128 1.06 10.80 30.83
C LYS A 128 0.48 11.31 29.51
N MET A 129 0.34 12.63 29.34
CA MET A 129 -0.11 13.23 28.09
C MET A 129 0.82 12.94 26.92
N PHE A 130 2.13 12.89 27.17
CA PHE A 130 3.15 12.56 26.19
C PHE A 130 3.05 11.11 25.71
N GLU A 131 2.90 10.16 26.63
CA GLU A 131 2.71 8.74 26.29
C GLU A 131 1.38 8.52 25.56
N LEU A 132 0.31 9.14 26.05
CA LEU A 132 -1.02 9.10 25.42
C LEU A 132 -1.01 9.69 24.00
N SER A 133 -0.30 10.80 23.79
CA SER A 133 -0.20 11.42 22.46
C SER A 133 0.44 10.48 21.44
N PHE A 134 1.49 9.78 21.84
CA PHE A 134 2.15 8.80 20.99
C PHE A 134 1.25 7.59 20.71
N GLU A 135 0.56 7.08 21.73
CA GLU A 135 -0.34 5.94 21.60
C GLU A 135 -1.53 6.23 20.68
N VAL A 136 -2.23 7.35 20.88
CA VAL A 136 -3.39 7.72 20.06
C VAL A 136 -3.00 7.88 18.60
N VAL A 137 -1.96 8.67 18.32
CA VAL A 137 -1.52 8.90 16.93
C VAL A 137 -1.05 7.61 16.29
N ASN A 138 -0.29 6.79 17.02
CA ASN A 138 0.21 5.54 16.48
C ASN A 138 -0.90 4.55 16.20
N SER A 139 -1.86 4.37 17.11
CA SER A 139 -2.98 3.45 16.93
C SER A 139 -3.84 3.84 15.74
N GLU A 140 -4.25 5.11 15.63
CA GLU A 140 -5.09 5.58 14.52
C GLU A 140 -4.39 5.36 13.17
N VAL A 141 -3.13 5.78 13.03
CA VAL A 141 -2.40 5.56 11.77
C VAL A 141 -2.26 4.07 11.46
N PHE A 142 -2.05 3.23 12.47
CA PHE A 142 -1.89 1.78 12.29
C PHE A 142 -3.20 1.11 11.85
N GLU A 143 -4.32 1.47 12.47
CA GLU A 143 -5.65 0.96 12.12
C GLU A 143 -6.03 1.34 10.68
N ARG A 144 -5.74 2.57 10.26
CA ARG A 144 -5.97 3.00 8.87
C ARG A 144 -5.09 2.25 7.88
N LEU A 145 -3.83 1.99 8.21
CA LEU A 145 -2.94 1.16 7.38
C LEU A 145 -3.43 -0.29 7.30
N ASP A 146 -3.99 -0.84 8.38
CA ASP A 146 -4.60 -2.16 8.40
C ASP A 146 -5.86 -2.23 7.52
N HIS A 147 -6.73 -1.23 7.64
CA HIS A 147 -7.91 -1.12 6.79
C HIS A 147 -7.53 -1.01 5.31
N GLU A 148 -6.56 -0.15 4.95
CA GLU A 148 -6.07 -0.05 3.57
C GLU A 148 -5.48 -1.37 3.07
N SER A 149 -4.69 -2.07 3.89
CA SER A 149 -4.11 -3.37 3.51
C SER A 149 -5.20 -4.39 3.23
N PHE A 150 -6.21 -4.47 4.11
CA PHE A 150 -7.33 -5.38 3.97
C PHE A 150 -8.20 -5.07 2.74
N CYS A 151 -8.47 -3.79 2.46
CA CYS A 151 -9.19 -3.38 1.27
C CYS A 151 -8.42 -3.66 -0.03
N LEU A 152 -7.09 -3.48 -0.02
CA LEU A 152 -6.22 -3.80 -1.16
C LEU A 152 -6.14 -5.31 -1.43
N GLU A 153 -6.22 -6.15 -0.40
CA GLU A 153 -6.29 -7.62 -0.57
C GLU A 153 -7.56 -8.04 -1.34
N LYS A 154 -8.72 -7.40 -1.09
CA LYS A 154 -9.94 -7.65 -1.88
C LYS A 154 -9.81 -7.24 -3.35
N GLU A 155 -9.04 -6.21 -3.67
CA GLU A 155 -8.78 -5.84 -5.07
C GLU A 155 -7.85 -6.84 -5.75
N ALA A 156 -6.87 -7.41 -5.04
CA ALA A 156 -5.98 -8.43 -5.58
C ALA A 156 -6.70 -9.77 -5.80
N ASP A 157 -7.67 -10.11 -4.95
CA ASP A 157 -8.48 -11.33 -5.06
C ASP A 157 -9.41 -11.37 -6.29
N ASN A 158 -9.68 -10.23 -6.93
CA ASN A 158 -10.48 -10.16 -8.15
C ASN A 158 -9.69 -9.76 -9.40
N LYS A 159 -8.44 -9.32 -9.27
CA LYS A 159 -7.62 -8.89 -10.40
C LYS A 159 -6.92 -10.07 -11.09
N THR A 160 -6.84 -9.98 -12.41
CA THR A 160 -6.02 -10.86 -13.24
C THR A 160 -4.76 -10.14 -13.65
N TRP A 161 -3.60 -10.68 -13.30
CA TRP A 161 -2.30 -10.08 -13.57
C TRP A 161 -1.19 -11.13 -13.61
N PHE A 162 -0.04 -10.75 -14.17
CA PHE A 162 1.11 -11.62 -14.32
C PHE A 162 2.31 -11.10 -13.52
N ASP A 163 2.79 -11.90 -12.58
CA ASP A 163 4.06 -11.71 -11.87
C ASP A 163 5.18 -12.24 -12.75
N GLU A 164 5.72 -11.38 -13.62
CA GLU A 164 6.81 -11.73 -14.54
C GLU A 164 8.03 -12.31 -13.80
N PRO A 165 8.65 -11.65 -12.80
CA PRO A 165 9.85 -12.16 -12.14
C PRO A 165 9.69 -13.58 -11.57
N ASN A 166 8.53 -13.88 -10.98
CA ASN A 166 8.27 -15.17 -10.35
C ASN A 166 7.52 -16.16 -11.26
N SER A 167 7.14 -15.74 -12.48
CA SER A 167 6.33 -16.50 -13.43
C SER A 167 5.02 -17.03 -12.83
N PHE A 168 4.31 -16.20 -12.05
CA PHE A 168 2.97 -16.53 -11.55
C PHE A 168 1.90 -15.77 -12.33
N LEU A 169 0.87 -16.49 -12.76
CA LEU A 169 -0.36 -15.90 -13.30
C LEU A 169 -1.43 -15.92 -12.22
N TYR A 170 -2.02 -14.78 -11.94
CA TYR A 170 -3.17 -14.63 -11.08
C TYR A 170 -4.39 -14.41 -11.97
N ILE A 171 -5.43 -15.24 -11.81
CA ILE A 171 -6.71 -15.10 -12.52
C ILE A 171 -7.80 -14.99 -11.47
N LYS A 172 -8.37 -13.79 -11.28
CA LYS A 172 -9.37 -13.52 -10.23
C LYS A 172 -8.98 -14.14 -8.88
N GLY A 173 -7.81 -13.77 -8.39
CA GLY A 173 -7.26 -14.26 -7.10
C GLY A 173 -6.70 -15.69 -7.12
N LYS A 174 -7.01 -16.50 -8.15
CA LYS A 174 -6.45 -17.86 -8.26
C LYS A 174 -5.04 -17.82 -8.83
N ARG A 175 -4.06 -18.29 -8.06
CA ARG A 175 -2.64 -18.32 -8.43
C ARG A 175 -2.24 -19.60 -9.18
N ILE A 176 -1.55 -19.45 -10.31
CA ILE A 176 -0.93 -20.54 -11.06
C ILE A 176 0.54 -20.23 -11.34
N LYS A 177 1.41 -21.20 -11.08
CA LYS A 177 2.82 -21.14 -11.50
C LYS A 177 2.94 -21.51 -12.99
N ILE A 178 3.43 -20.60 -13.82
CA ILE A 178 3.55 -20.78 -15.28
C ILE A 178 4.83 -21.53 -15.64
N ASN A 179 5.96 -21.22 -15.01
CA ASN A 179 7.22 -21.93 -15.22
C ASN A 179 7.64 -22.63 -13.92
N GLU A 180 7.89 -23.94 -13.97
CA GLU A 180 8.40 -24.67 -12.80
C GLU A 180 9.91 -24.56 -12.66
N ARG A 181 10.62 -24.36 -13.77
CA ARG A 181 12.08 -24.16 -13.87
C ARG A 181 12.39 -22.69 -14.19
N MET A 182 13.62 -22.24 -13.95
CA MET A 182 14.08 -20.87 -14.26
C MET A 182 14.23 -20.56 -15.77
N GLU A 183 13.77 -21.44 -16.66
CA GLU A 183 13.81 -21.21 -18.10
C GLU A 183 12.61 -20.37 -18.57
N ILE A 184 12.88 -19.35 -19.39
CA ILE A 184 11.87 -18.50 -20.01
C ILE A 184 11.15 -19.29 -21.11
N THR A 185 9.95 -19.78 -20.81
CA THR A 185 9.11 -20.50 -21.78
C THR A 185 8.32 -19.55 -22.69
N ASN A 186 7.78 -20.09 -23.78
CA ASN A 186 6.86 -19.34 -24.66
C ASN A 186 5.61 -18.82 -23.92
N PHE A 187 5.17 -19.50 -22.85
CA PHE A 187 4.04 -19.04 -22.03
C PHE A 187 4.38 -17.74 -21.31
N HIS A 188 5.61 -17.67 -20.78
CA HIS A 188 6.08 -16.49 -20.05
C HIS A 188 6.20 -15.29 -20.99
N LYS A 189 6.80 -15.47 -22.16
CA LYS A 189 6.90 -14.41 -23.17
C LYS A 189 5.53 -13.91 -23.63
N LEU A 190 4.58 -14.83 -23.86
CA LEU A 190 3.21 -14.47 -24.22
C LEU A 190 2.52 -13.64 -23.13
N LEU A 191 2.60 -14.08 -21.87
CA LEU A 191 1.99 -13.38 -20.75
C LEU A 191 2.68 -12.03 -20.46
N LYS A 192 3.99 -11.96 -20.65
CA LYS A 192 4.75 -10.71 -20.55
C LYS A 192 4.27 -9.70 -21.59
N HIS A 193 4.11 -10.10 -22.86
CA HIS A 193 3.58 -9.21 -23.88
C HIS A 193 2.19 -8.64 -23.50
N ILE A 194 1.29 -9.51 -23.03
CA ILE A 194 -0.09 -9.13 -22.70
C ILE A 194 -0.16 -8.23 -21.45
N PHE A 195 0.50 -8.63 -20.36
CA PHE A 195 0.33 -7.98 -19.05
C PHE A 195 1.39 -6.94 -18.70
N VAL A 196 2.55 -6.95 -19.36
CA VAL A 196 3.67 -6.04 -19.07
C VAL A 196 3.85 -5.06 -20.22
N SER A 197 4.09 -5.57 -21.43
CA SER A 197 4.37 -4.73 -22.61
C SER A 197 3.14 -3.95 -23.08
N ASN A 198 1.94 -4.53 -22.94
CA ASN A 198 0.65 -3.91 -23.31
C ASN A 198 -0.31 -3.74 -22.13
N LYS A 199 0.22 -3.43 -20.94
CA LYS A 199 -0.55 -3.31 -19.69
C LYS A 199 -1.78 -2.38 -19.75
N ASP A 200 -1.78 -1.39 -20.66
CA ASP A 200 -2.86 -0.41 -20.78
C ASP A 200 -3.98 -0.91 -21.72
N ASN A 201 -3.73 -1.97 -22.50
CA ASN A 201 -4.61 -2.51 -23.55
C ASN A 201 -4.89 -4.02 -23.37
N ILE A 202 -4.91 -4.52 -22.13
CA ILE A 202 -5.05 -5.97 -21.81
C ILE A 202 -6.34 -6.60 -22.41
N GLY A 203 -7.37 -5.78 -22.68
CA GLY A 203 -8.64 -6.20 -23.27
C GLY A 203 -8.67 -6.31 -24.79
N ASP A 204 -7.59 -5.92 -25.47
CA ASP A 204 -7.53 -5.87 -26.92
C ASP A 204 -7.11 -7.21 -27.54
N ASP A 205 -7.20 -7.29 -28.87
CA ASP A 205 -6.68 -8.40 -29.64
C ASP A 205 -5.17 -8.23 -29.85
N PHE A 206 -4.38 -9.21 -29.42
CA PHE A 206 -2.94 -9.27 -29.67
C PHE A 206 -2.66 -10.12 -30.90
N TYR A 207 -2.04 -9.55 -31.93
CA TYR A 207 -1.71 -10.30 -33.13
C TYR A 207 -0.40 -11.07 -32.96
N TYR A 208 -0.33 -12.30 -33.50
CA TYR A 208 0.90 -13.10 -33.41
C TYR A 208 2.10 -12.45 -34.08
N ALA A 209 1.88 -11.54 -35.04
CA ALA A 209 2.95 -10.76 -35.66
C ALA A 209 3.59 -9.79 -34.66
N GLU A 210 2.78 -9.06 -33.89
CA GLU A 210 3.23 -8.11 -32.86
C GLU A 210 3.98 -8.84 -31.74
N ILE A 211 3.41 -9.95 -31.25
CA ILE A 211 4.06 -10.78 -30.21
C ILE A 211 5.42 -11.31 -30.69
N ALA A 212 5.52 -11.69 -31.97
CA ALA A 212 6.75 -12.24 -32.54
C ALA A 212 7.86 -11.19 -32.67
N GLU A 213 7.50 -9.97 -33.04
CA GLU A 213 8.42 -8.83 -33.15
C GLU A 213 8.90 -8.37 -31.77
N ASP A 214 7.96 -8.17 -30.84
CA ASP A 214 8.23 -7.54 -29.54
C ASP A 214 8.96 -8.45 -28.55
N GLU A 215 8.64 -9.75 -28.48
CA GLU A 215 9.14 -10.65 -27.42
C GLU A 215 9.99 -11.82 -27.92
N PHE A 216 9.95 -12.10 -29.23
CA PHE A 216 10.68 -13.22 -29.82
C PHE A 216 11.77 -12.77 -30.79
N HIS A 217 11.75 -11.51 -31.25
CA HIS A 217 12.67 -10.97 -32.27
C HIS A 217 12.75 -11.86 -33.52
N GLU A 218 11.66 -12.58 -33.84
CA GLU A 218 11.56 -13.51 -34.97
C GLU A 218 10.82 -12.78 -36.12
N LEU A 219 11.57 -12.21 -37.07
CA LEU A 219 11.03 -11.47 -38.23
C LEU A 219 10.46 -12.38 -39.34
N GLU A 220 10.64 -13.71 -39.26
CA GLU A 220 10.23 -14.63 -40.32
C GLU A 220 8.81 -15.20 -40.17
N TYR A 221 8.03 -15.04 -41.23
CA TYR A 221 6.64 -15.46 -41.41
C TYR A 221 6.50 -17.00 -41.47
N LYS A 222 6.70 -17.74 -40.37
CA LYS A 222 6.51 -19.22 -40.38
C LYS A 222 6.12 -19.89 -39.04
N ASN A 223 6.09 -19.17 -37.92
CA ASN A 223 5.94 -19.80 -36.60
C ASN A 223 4.59 -19.56 -35.87
N TRP A 224 3.51 -19.15 -36.52
CA TRP A 224 2.19 -19.01 -35.87
C TRP A 224 1.70 -20.26 -35.14
N LYS A 225 2.10 -21.44 -35.61
CA LYS A 225 1.86 -22.72 -34.94
C LYS A 225 2.47 -22.77 -33.53
N LYS A 226 3.64 -22.15 -33.31
CA LYS A 226 4.32 -22.05 -32.00
C LYS A 226 3.49 -21.23 -31.02
N TYR A 227 2.99 -20.06 -31.45
CA TYR A 227 2.16 -19.17 -30.64
C TYR A 227 0.78 -19.77 -30.35
N HIS A 228 0.14 -20.36 -31.35
CA HIS A 228 -1.11 -21.09 -31.16
C HIS A 228 -0.94 -22.25 -30.16
N ASN A 229 0.12 -23.04 -30.31
CA ASN A 229 0.42 -24.12 -29.37
C ASN A 229 0.74 -23.59 -27.97
N ALA A 230 1.38 -22.42 -27.86
CA ALA A 230 1.62 -21.77 -26.58
C ALA A 230 0.29 -21.38 -25.90
N CYS A 231 -0.64 -20.76 -26.64
CA CYS A 231 -1.97 -20.40 -26.13
C CYS A 231 -2.76 -21.65 -25.72
N PHE A 232 -2.80 -22.67 -26.58
CA PHE A 232 -3.49 -23.94 -26.30
C PHE A 232 -2.95 -24.64 -25.06
N ASN A 233 -1.63 -24.79 -24.95
CA ASN A 233 -1.02 -25.47 -23.82
C ASN A 233 -1.13 -24.64 -22.53
N LEU A 234 -1.13 -23.30 -22.62
CA LEU A 234 -1.38 -22.44 -21.48
C LEU A 234 -2.82 -22.60 -20.97
N ASN A 235 -3.84 -22.55 -21.84
CA ASN A 235 -5.22 -22.86 -21.44
C ASN A 235 -5.34 -24.25 -20.83
N LYS A 236 -4.70 -25.28 -21.41
CA LYS A 236 -4.69 -26.63 -20.85
C LYS A 236 -4.05 -26.68 -19.45
N LYS A 237 -2.99 -25.92 -19.23
CA LYS A 237 -2.31 -25.82 -17.92
C LYS A 237 -3.20 -25.12 -16.89
N ILE A 238 -3.85 -24.03 -17.28
CA ILE A 238 -4.80 -23.30 -16.45
C ILE A 238 -6.01 -24.19 -16.10
N ALA A 239 -6.59 -24.86 -17.09
CA ALA A 239 -7.68 -25.82 -16.93
C ALA A 239 -7.35 -26.89 -15.90
N LYS A 240 -6.17 -27.52 -16.04
CA LYS A 240 -5.73 -28.57 -15.11
C LYS A 240 -5.52 -28.08 -13.68
N LYS A 241 -5.08 -26.83 -13.49
CA LYS A 241 -4.74 -26.30 -12.16
C LYS A 241 -5.91 -25.65 -11.44
N ILE A 242 -6.77 -24.92 -12.14
CA ILE A 242 -7.83 -24.11 -11.52
C ILE A 242 -9.21 -24.23 -12.19
N GLY A 243 -9.36 -25.12 -13.19
CA GLY A 243 -10.64 -25.41 -13.83
C GLY A 243 -11.13 -24.37 -14.84
N ILE A 244 -10.28 -23.45 -15.30
CA ILE A 244 -10.61 -22.45 -16.31
C ILE A 244 -10.13 -22.92 -17.69
N ASN A 245 -11.05 -23.11 -18.64
CA ASN A 245 -10.76 -23.72 -19.94
C ASN A 245 -10.56 -22.70 -21.08
N ASP A 246 -11.08 -21.50 -20.90
CA ASP A 246 -11.23 -20.46 -21.93
C ASP A 246 -10.67 -19.13 -21.46
N PHE A 247 -9.53 -19.16 -20.77
CA PHE A 247 -8.83 -17.96 -20.31
C PHE A 247 -8.35 -17.12 -21.51
N LEU A 248 -7.63 -17.75 -22.44
CA LEU A 248 -7.27 -17.15 -23.73
C LEU A 248 -8.27 -17.58 -24.81
N LEU A 249 -8.74 -16.64 -25.63
CA LEU A 249 -9.43 -16.95 -26.89
C LEU A 249 -8.45 -16.67 -28.03
N PHE A 250 -8.24 -17.65 -28.90
CA PHE A 250 -7.21 -17.56 -29.94
C PHE A 250 -7.63 -18.29 -31.22
N ASN A 251 -7.03 -17.91 -32.35
CA ASN A 251 -7.31 -18.53 -33.65
C ASN A 251 -6.04 -18.76 -34.49
N THR A 252 -6.20 -19.52 -35.57
CA THR A 252 -5.16 -19.85 -36.58
C THR A 252 -5.64 -19.46 -37.97
N GLY A 253 -5.73 -18.15 -38.23
CA GLY A 253 -6.04 -17.60 -39.56
C GLY A 253 -4.91 -16.76 -40.14
N LYS A 254 -5.14 -16.12 -41.29
CA LYS A 254 -4.21 -15.13 -41.90
C LYS A 254 -3.87 -13.96 -40.96
N LYS A 255 -4.71 -13.73 -39.94
CA LYS A 255 -4.50 -12.80 -38.83
C LYS A 255 -4.62 -13.56 -37.51
N GLY A 256 -3.68 -14.48 -37.26
CA GLY A 256 -3.63 -15.21 -36.00
C GLY A 256 -3.58 -14.23 -34.83
N ARG A 257 -4.54 -14.33 -33.91
CA ARG A 257 -4.67 -13.43 -32.76
C ARG A 257 -4.99 -14.20 -31.49
N VAL A 258 -4.70 -13.57 -30.36
CA VAL A 258 -5.06 -14.02 -29.01
C VAL A 258 -5.59 -12.85 -28.22
N ASN A 259 -6.62 -13.06 -27.41
CA ASN A 259 -7.07 -12.11 -26.41
C ASN A 259 -7.42 -12.84 -25.11
N ILE A 260 -7.51 -12.07 -24.02
CA ILE A 260 -8.04 -12.60 -22.75
C ILE A 260 -9.55 -12.55 -22.82
N ASN A 261 -10.20 -13.63 -22.39
CA ASN A 261 -11.63 -13.66 -22.26
C ASN A 261 -12.10 -12.64 -21.22
N LYS A 262 -12.95 -11.70 -21.63
CA LYS A 262 -13.41 -10.56 -20.84
C LYS A 262 -13.99 -10.92 -19.48
N LYS A 263 -14.53 -12.13 -19.30
CA LYS A 263 -15.03 -12.60 -17.99
C LYS A 263 -13.93 -12.75 -16.93
N TYR A 264 -12.65 -12.74 -17.33
CA TYR A 264 -11.50 -12.88 -16.46
C TYR A 264 -10.68 -11.60 -16.33
N LEU A 265 -11.04 -10.54 -17.05
CA LEU A 265 -10.59 -9.18 -16.76
C LEU A 265 -11.47 -8.61 -15.64
#